data_AF-A0AAJ2DX52-F1
#
_entry.id   AF-A0AAJ2DX52-F1
#
_cell.length_a   1.000
_cell.length_b   1.000
_cell.length_c   1.000
_cell.angle_alpha   90.00
_cell.angle_beta   90.00
_cell.angle_gamma   90.00
#
_symmetry.space_group_name_H-M   'P 1'
#
loop_
_entity.id
_entity.type
_entity.pdbx_description
1 polymer ?
#
loop_
_entity_poly.entity_id
_entity_poly.type
_entity_poly.pdbx_seq_one_letter_code
_entity_poly.pdbx_strand_id
1 'polypeptide(L)'
;MPALKKFTVIDPTDRLNVSLKLSTRTSIEQYRVFYQQSYETPVERGELIEEVLRSFFEADGDFLKFLKRMTAADKAAVDKALGIDGGTYTPRRMNGGISDTLIEEHV
;
A
#
# COMPACT_ATOMS: atom_id res chain seq x y z
N MET A 1 -14.02 -10.73 10.89
CA MET A 1 -13.49 -9.61 10.09
C MET A 1 -12.03 -9.45 10.48
N PRO A 2 -11.08 -9.39 9.55
CA PRO A 2 -9.69 -9.12 9.90
C PRO A 2 -9.57 -7.67 10.37
N ALA A 3 -8.98 -7.46 11.55
CA ALA A 3 -8.67 -6.13 12.05
C ALA A 3 -7.45 -5.58 11.31
N LEU A 4 -7.48 -4.30 10.94
CA LEU A 4 -6.32 -3.61 10.38
C LEU A 4 -5.17 -3.66 11.38
N LYS A 5 -3.97 -4.04 10.91
CA LYS A 5 -2.78 -4.15 11.77
C LYS A 5 -2.30 -2.73 12.13
N LYS A 6 -1.65 -2.59 13.29
CA LYS A 6 -1.01 -1.31 13.68
C LYS A 6 0.14 -1.02 12.71
N PHE A 7 0.19 0.18 12.14
CA PHE A 7 1.22 0.63 11.20
C PHE A 7 2.08 1.75 11.79
N THR A 8 3.31 1.91 11.28
CA THR A 8 4.26 2.98 11.66
C THR A 8 4.67 3.74 10.40
N VAL A 9 4.47 5.06 10.39
CA VAL A 9 4.64 5.92 9.20
C VAL A 9 6.08 6.39 9.08
N ILE A 10 6.76 6.03 7.98
CA ILE A 10 7.90 6.80 7.43
C ILE A 10 8.01 6.54 5.92
N ASP A 11 7.55 7.48 5.08
CA ASP A 11 8.19 7.82 3.79
C ASP A 11 7.60 9.13 3.20
N PRO A 12 8.36 9.92 2.42
CA PRO A 12 7.84 11.10 1.74
C PRO A 12 7.18 10.67 0.43
N THR A 13 5.86 10.70 0.38
CA THR A 13 5.08 10.30 -0.81
C THR A 13 4.51 11.51 -1.54
N ASP A 14 4.45 11.42 -2.86
CA ASP A 14 3.75 12.38 -3.72
C ASP A 14 2.27 12.51 -3.32
N ARG A 15 1.67 13.69 -3.50
CA ARG A 15 0.31 13.97 -3.02
C ARG A 15 -0.74 13.37 -3.96
N LEU A 16 -1.30 12.22 -3.59
CA LEU A 16 -2.42 11.62 -4.31
C LEU A 16 -3.76 12.36 -4.03
N ASN A 17 -4.12 13.30 -4.90
CA ASN A 17 -5.41 14.00 -4.83
C ASN A 17 -6.52 13.21 -5.54
N VAL A 18 -7.25 12.38 -4.80
CA VAL A 18 -8.39 11.61 -5.33
C VAL A 18 -9.72 12.25 -4.95
N SER A 19 -10.59 12.45 -5.93
CA SER A 19 -11.98 12.85 -5.68
C SER A 19 -12.82 11.64 -5.29
N LEU A 20 -13.30 11.61 -4.04
CA LEU A 20 -14.14 10.53 -3.51
C LEU A 20 -15.61 10.95 -3.46
N LYS A 21 -16.51 10.00 -3.77
CA LYS A 21 -17.96 10.16 -3.58
C LYS A 21 -18.25 10.49 -2.12
N LEU A 22 -19.34 11.24 -1.87
CA LEU A 22 -19.74 11.62 -0.51
C LEU A 22 -19.91 10.40 0.40
N SER A 23 -20.57 9.33 -0.08
CA SER A 23 -20.77 8.09 0.67
C SER A 23 -19.46 7.45 1.13
N THR A 24 -18.43 7.43 0.28
CA THR A 24 -17.10 6.90 0.61
C THR A 24 -16.42 7.78 1.66
N ARG A 25 -16.48 9.11 1.52
CA ARG A 25 -15.94 10.05 2.52
C ARG A 25 -16.63 9.89 3.87
N THR A 26 -17.95 9.73 3.88
CA THR A 26 -18.72 9.45 5.11
C THR A 26 -18.26 8.16 5.77
N SER A 27 -18.06 7.09 4.99
CA SER A 27 -17.61 5.79 5.52
C SER A 27 -16.21 5.89 6.14
N ILE A 28 -15.29 6.64 5.49
CA ILE A 28 -13.95 6.92 6.02
C ILE A 28 -14.04 7.62 7.38
N GLU A 29 -14.81 8.70 7.49
CA GLU A 29 -14.93 9.42 8.77
C GLU A 29 -15.59 8.57 9.87
N GLN A 30 -16.64 7.80 9.53
CA GLN A 30 -17.28 6.89 10.47
C GLN A 30 -16.28 5.84 11.00
N TYR A 31 -15.44 5.29 10.12
CA TYR A 31 -14.43 4.33 10.53
C TYR A 31 -13.36 4.96 11.41
N ARG A 32 -12.94 6.20 11.14
CA ARG A 32 -11.99 6.93 12.02
C ARG A 32 -12.53 7.10 13.43
N VAL A 33 -13.80 7.50 13.57
CA VAL A 33 -14.48 7.64 14.87
C VAL A 33 -14.53 6.29 15.58
N PHE A 34 -14.96 5.24 14.89
CA PHE A 34 -14.98 3.88 15.44
C PHE A 34 -13.59 3.41 15.92
N TYR A 35 -12.56 3.63 15.10
CA TYR A 35 -11.19 3.18 15.39
C TYR A 35 -10.64 3.88 16.63
N GLN A 36 -10.80 5.20 16.73
CA GLN A 36 -10.39 5.95 17.90
C GLN A 36 -11.14 5.51 19.16
N GLN A 37 -12.44 5.26 19.09
CA GLN A 37 -13.23 4.80 20.23
C GLN A 37 -12.86 3.38 20.68
N SER A 38 -12.50 2.52 19.73
CA SER A 38 -12.25 1.10 20.01
C SER A 38 -10.82 0.82 20.44
N TYR A 39 -9.86 1.58 19.92
CA TYR A 39 -8.43 1.34 20.10
C TYR A 39 -7.68 2.49 20.77
N GLU A 40 -8.41 3.52 21.23
CA GLU A 40 -7.90 4.71 21.93
C GLU A 40 -6.78 5.45 21.17
N THR A 41 -6.67 5.19 19.87
CA THR A 41 -5.60 5.69 19.01
C THR A 41 -6.23 6.41 17.83
N PRO A 42 -5.93 7.70 17.61
CA PRO A 42 -6.38 8.39 16.41
C PRO A 42 -5.66 7.81 15.18
N VAL A 43 -6.36 7.83 14.04
CA VAL A 43 -5.80 7.45 12.73
C VAL A 43 -6.03 8.58 11.75
N GLU A 44 -5.00 8.91 10.96
CA GLU A 44 -5.13 9.92 9.91
C GLU A 44 -5.84 9.37 8.68
N ARG A 45 -6.50 10.27 7.91
CA ARG A 45 -7.22 9.86 6.70
C ARG A 45 -6.30 9.19 5.68
N GLY A 46 -5.12 9.77 5.48
CA GLY A 46 -4.13 9.25 4.54
C GLY A 46 -3.69 7.84 4.93
N GLU A 47 -3.37 7.63 6.20
CA GLU A 47 -2.96 6.33 6.74
C GLU A 47 -4.05 5.28 6.57
N LEU A 48 -5.31 5.62 6.90
CA LEU A 48 -6.43 4.70 6.72
C LEU A 48 -6.63 4.32 5.25
N ILE A 49 -6.54 5.29 4.34
CA ILE A 49 -6.69 5.03 2.91
C ILE A 49 -5.55 4.15 2.40
N GLU A 50 -4.31 4.43 2.81
CA GLU A 50 -3.15 3.63 2.43
C GLU A 50 -3.28 2.19 2.91
N GLU A 51 -3.67 1.99 4.16
CA GLU A 51 -3.85 0.66 4.74
C GLU A 51 -4.98 -0.12 4.05
N VAL A 52 -6.09 0.56 3.68
CA VAL A 52 -7.19 -0.06 2.93
C VAL A 52 -6.73 -0.49 1.53
N LEU A 53 -5.98 0.36 0.82
CA LEU A 53 -5.44 0.03 -0.51
C LEU A 53 -4.45 -1.13 -0.44
N ARG A 54 -3.52 -1.08 0.52
CA ARG A 54 -2.56 -2.15 0.80
C ARG A 54 -3.26 -3.48 1.09
N SER A 55 -4.23 -3.47 2.01
CA SER A 55 -5.01 -4.65 2.36
C SER A 55 -5.76 -5.24 1.17
N PHE A 56 -6.27 -4.38 0.28
CA PHE A 56 -6.93 -4.82 -0.96
C PHE A 56 -5.94 -5.52 -1.90
N PHE A 57 -4.79 -4.91 -2.18
CA PHE A 57 -3.77 -5.49 -3.06
C PHE A 57 -3.17 -6.79 -2.50
N GLU A 58 -2.96 -6.88 -1.18
CA GLU A 58 -2.49 -8.09 -0.50
C GLU A 58 -3.51 -9.24 -0.54
N ALA A 59 -4.80 -8.92 -0.55
CA ALA A 59 -5.87 -9.91 -0.62
C ALA A 59 -6.14 -10.43 -2.05
N ASP A 60 -5.74 -9.69 -3.09
CA ASP A 60 -5.95 -10.06 -4.48
C ASP A 60 -4.90 -11.08 -4.95
N GLY A 61 -5.24 -12.37 -4.82
CA GLY A 61 -4.36 -13.46 -5.21
C GLY A 61 -3.99 -13.49 -6.70
N ASP A 62 -4.83 -12.97 -7.60
CA ASP A 62 -4.52 -12.94 -9.03
C ASP A 62 -3.59 -11.79 -9.37
N PHE A 63 -3.77 -10.64 -8.71
CA PHE A 63 -2.79 -9.55 -8.74
C PHE A 63 -1.41 -10.02 -8.24
N LEU A 64 -1.35 -10.74 -7.12
CA LEU A 64 -0.08 -11.29 -6.62
C LEU A 64 0.57 -12.28 -7.59
N LYS A 65 -0.22 -13.11 -8.29
CA LYS A 65 0.31 -14.00 -9.36
C LYS A 65 0.82 -13.20 -10.55
N PHE A 66 0.14 -12.11 -10.91
CA PHE A 66 0.58 -11.21 -11.97
C PHE A 66 1.93 -10.56 -11.63
N LEU A 67 2.10 -10.04 -10.40
CA LEU A 67 3.36 -9.45 -9.95
C LEU A 67 4.56 -10.41 -10.11
N LYS A 68 4.36 -11.70 -9.80
CA LYS A 68 5.39 -12.74 -9.98
C LYS A 68 5.76 -13.01 -11.44
N ARG A 69 4.90 -12.62 -12.38
CA ARG A 69 5.08 -12.83 -13.82
C ARG A 69 5.44 -11.55 -14.58
N MET A 70 5.62 -10.43 -13.88
CA MET A 70 6.01 -9.17 -14.51
C MET A 70 7.34 -9.31 -15.25
N THR A 71 7.32 -8.94 -16.52
CA THR A 71 8.52 -8.91 -17.35
C THR A 71 9.41 -7.72 -16.97
N ALA A 72 10.65 -7.72 -17.46
CA ALA A 72 11.53 -6.55 -17.29
C ALA A 72 10.94 -5.27 -17.91
N ALA A 73 10.18 -5.40 -19.00
CA ALA A 73 9.49 -4.28 -19.63
C ALA A 73 8.36 -3.72 -18.74
N ASP A 74 7.58 -4.60 -18.10
CA ASP A 74 6.51 -4.19 -17.18
C ASP A 74 7.10 -3.47 -15.96
N LYS A 75 8.21 -3.99 -15.40
CA LYS A 75 8.92 -3.35 -14.28
C LYS A 75 9.44 -1.97 -14.67
N ALA A 76 10.10 -1.85 -15.83
CA ALA A 76 10.57 -0.57 -16.34
C ALA A 76 9.45 0.44 -16.59
N ALA A 77 8.26 -0.03 -17.02
CA ALA A 77 7.10 0.83 -17.17
C ALA A 77 6.58 1.36 -15.82
N VAL A 78 6.60 0.54 -14.78
CA VAL A 78 6.28 0.96 -13.40
C VAL A 78 7.31 1.95 -12.87
N ASP A 79 8.61 1.65 -13.00
CA ASP A 79 9.69 2.54 -12.54
C ASP A 79 9.60 3.92 -13.20
N LYS A 80 9.36 3.95 -14.52
CA LYS A 80 9.12 5.18 -15.27
C LYS A 80 7.88 5.93 -14.78
N ALA A 81 6.78 5.23 -14.50
CA ALA A 81 5.55 5.85 -14.00
C ALA A 81 5.74 6.44 -12.59
N LEU A 82 6.63 5.86 -11.79
CA LEU A 82 7.02 6.36 -10.46
C LEU A 82 8.11 7.44 -10.52
N GLY A 83 8.65 7.76 -11.70
CA GLY A 83 9.75 8.72 -11.88
C GLY A 83 11.08 8.24 -11.27
N ILE A 84 11.26 6.93 -11.12
CA ILE A 84 12.48 6.31 -10.60
C ILE A 84 13.40 6.03 -11.80
N ASP A 85 14.20 7.02 -12.21
CA ASP A 85 15.18 6.86 -13.29
C ASP A 85 16.41 6.07 -12.78
N GLY A 86 16.55 4.80 -13.17
CA GLY A 86 17.82 4.06 -13.18
C GLY A 86 18.47 3.72 -11.83
N GLY A 87 17.84 4.02 -10.70
CA GLY A 87 18.29 3.62 -9.36
C GLY A 87 17.45 2.47 -8.83
N THR A 88 18.09 1.37 -8.42
CA THR A 88 17.47 0.17 -7.84
C THR A 88 16.36 0.52 -6.85
N TYR A 89 15.10 0.36 -7.24
CA TYR A 89 14.02 0.20 -6.27
C TYR A 89 14.23 -1.14 -5.56
N THR A 90 14.98 -1.12 -4.48
CA THR A 90 14.92 -2.19 -3.48
C THR A 90 13.68 -1.92 -2.63
N PRO A 91 12.55 -2.64 -2.81
CA PRO A 91 11.48 -2.61 -1.83
C PRO A 91 12.10 -2.95 -0.48
N ARG A 92 12.16 -1.96 0.41
CA ARG A 92 12.65 -2.16 1.77
C ARG A 92 11.85 -3.31 2.35
N ARG A 93 12.52 -4.32 2.92
CA ARG A 93 11.87 -5.42 3.66
C ARG A 93 10.95 -4.81 4.72
N MET A 94 9.68 -4.61 4.38
CA MET A 94 8.62 -4.34 5.34
C MET A 94 8.40 -5.69 6.00
N ASN A 95 8.81 -5.79 7.26
CA ASN A 95 8.60 -6.98 8.09
C ASN A 95 7.16 -7.51 7.89
N GLY A 96 7.03 -8.58 7.11
CA GLY A 96 5.80 -9.37 6.98
C GLY A 96 4.82 -9.03 5.84
N GLY A 97 5.19 -8.32 4.78
CA GLY A 97 4.30 -8.05 3.64
C GLY A 97 5.00 -7.90 2.29
N ILE A 98 4.59 -8.72 1.30
CA ILE A 98 4.92 -8.79 -0.15
C ILE A 98 6.40 -8.83 -0.58
N SER A 99 7.38 -8.35 0.20
CA SER A 99 8.77 -8.21 -0.26
C SER A 99 9.65 -9.47 -0.15
N ASP A 100 9.22 -10.52 0.54
CA ASP A 100 10.09 -11.67 0.87
C ASP A 100 10.21 -12.75 -0.25
N THR A 101 9.72 -12.50 -1.47
CA THR A 101 9.74 -13.54 -2.53
C THR A 101 10.33 -13.17 -3.89
N LEU A 102 10.91 -11.98 -4.08
CA LEU A 102 11.28 -11.55 -5.44
C LEU A 102 12.69 -10.99 -5.66
N ILE A 103 13.59 -11.03 -4.67
CA ILE A 103 14.96 -10.54 -4.87
C ILE A 103 15.97 -11.40 -4.11
N GLU A 104 16.13 -12.67 -4.49
CA GLU A 104 17.40 -13.36 -4.29
C GLU A 104 17.75 -14.16 -5.55
N GLU A 105 19.05 -14.17 -5.86
CA GLU A 105 19.77 -14.81 -6.97
C GLU A 105 19.73 -14.10 -8.33
N HIS A 106 20.81 -13.35 -8.62
CA HIS A 106 21.87 -13.79 -9.54
C HIS A 106 23.13 -12.93 -9.32
N VAL A 107 24.17 -13.55 -8.75
CA VAL A 107 25.59 -13.21 -8.96
C VAL A 107 26.06 -14.04 -10.14
#